data_AF-A0A2V7PUV7-F1
#
_entry.id   AF-A0A2V7PUV7-F1
#
_cell.length_a   1.000
_cell.length_b   1.000
_cell.length_c   1.000
_cell.angle_alpha   90.00
_cell.angle_beta   90.00
_cell.angle_gamma   90.00
#
_symmetry.space_group_name_H-M   'P 1'
#
loop_
_entity.id
_entity.type
_entity.pdbx_description
1 polymer ?
#
loop_
_entity_poly.entity_id
_entity_poly.type
_entity_poly.pdbx_seq_one_letter_code
_entity_poly.pdbx_strand_id
1 'polypeptide(L)'
;MRRPMRLTVRVRRALLLTGVLLLGAVGARAQTAKGAKADPAWLRTDAASKTVEFKLVAGLTEANGGMNFNGFGRGGLVLTVPRGWTVVLHFKNEDPNLPHSVEVIPDAAPMPVGPVTPAFEHATTGRLDQGFSAGQGGDVRFVSGKAGPFLIFCAVPGHGAAGMWIQLVVSEAADKPAVATAAER
;
A
#
# COMPACT_ATOMS: atom_id res chain seq x y z
N MET A 1 66.24 -12.69 22.50
CA MET A 1 65.68 -13.99 22.97
C MET A 1 65.39 -13.90 24.46
N ARG A 2 64.19 -14.36 24.85
CA ARG A 2 63.66 -14.52 26.23
C ARG A 2 63.48 -13.24 27.07
N ARG A 3 62.24 -12.73 27.09
CA ARG A 3 61.68 -12.00 28.24
C ARG A 3 60.32 -12.62 28.58
N PRO A 4 60.16 -13.28 29.72
CA PRO A 4 58.85 -13.54 30.31
C PRO A 4 58.61 -12.53 31.43
N MET A 5 57.48 -11.82 31.38
CA MET A 5 56.98 -11.09 32.54
C MET A 5 55.46 -11.17 32.54
N ARG A 6 54.94 -12.17 33.25
CA ARG A 6 53.53 -12.23 33.66
C ARG A 6 53.42 -11.37 34.91
N LEU A 7 52.70 -10.26 34.82
CA LEU A 7 52.31 -9.46 35.97
C LEU A 7 50.96 -9.95 36.48
N THR A 8 50.98 -10.41 37.72
CA THR A 8 49.87 -10.70 38.62
C THR A 8 49.14 -9.43 39.04
N VAL A 9 47.85 -9.53 39.43
CA VAL A 9 47.19 -8.91 40.60
C VAL A 9 45.70 -9.29 40.51
N ARG A 10 45.26 -10.32 41.25
CA ARG A 10 44.65 -10.29 42.60
C ARG A 10 43.27 -9.61 42.71
N VAL A 11 42.25 -10.48 42.65
CA VAL A 11 41.17 -10.71 43.63
C VAL A 11 40.56 -9.49 44.33
N ARG A 12 39.23 -9.35 44.19
CA ARG A 12 38.33 -9.13 45.35
C ARG A 12 37.07 -9.98 45.20
N ARG A 13 36.91 -10.92 46.14
CA ARG A 13 35.61 -11.57 46.44
C ARG A 13 34.77 -10.56 47.21
N ALA A 14 33.52 -10.38 46.82
CA ALA A 14 32.45 -9.93 47.70
C ALA A 14 31.24 -10.84 47.41
N LEU A 15 30.75 -11.48 48.46
CA LEU A 15 29.63 -12.41 48.47
C LEU A 15 28.36 -11.65 48.88
N LEU A 16 27.21 -12.22 48.50
CA LEU A 16 25.85 -12.04 49.02
C LEU A 16 24.96 -11.03 48.28
N LEU A 17 23.94 -11.56 47.59
CA LEU A 17 22.55 -11.51 48.06
C LEU A 17 21.64 -12.29 47.10
N THR A 18 20.96 -13.30 47.65
CA THR A 18 19.81 -13.96 47.04
C THR A 18 18.69 -12.94 46.87
N GLY A 19 18.34 -12.64 45.62
CA GLY A 19 17.17 -11.84 45.26
C GLY A 19 16.30 -12.62 44.28
N VAL A 20 15.18 -13.17 44.77
CA VAL A 20 14.08 -13.66 43.95
C VAL A 20 13.39 -12.45 43.34
N LEU A 21 13.37 -12.31 42.00
CA LEU A 21 12.45 -11.39 41.33
C LEU A 21 12.05 -11.91 39.95
N LEU A 22 10.84 -12.49 39.94
CA LEU A 22 9.74 -12.29 39.01
C LEU A 22 10.04 -12.43 37.50
N LEU A 23 9.50 -13.51 36.92
CA LEU A 23 9.12 -13.62 35.52
C LEU A 23 8.33 -12.39 35.07
N GLY A 24 9.01 -11.41 34.48
CA GLY A 24 8.39 -10.39 33.65
C GLY A 24 8.17 -10.96 32.26
N ALA A 25 7.05 -11.63 32.03
CA ALA A 25 6.57 -11.86 30.68
C ALA A 25 6.33 -10.49 30.05
N VAL A 26 7.27 -10.04 29.20
CA VAL A 26 7.05 -8.91 28.31
C VAL A 26 6.01 -9.37 27.31
N GLY A 27 4.74 -9.19 27.67
CA GLY A 27 3.63 -9.28 26.73
C GLY A 27 3.84 -8.17 25.71
N ALA A 28 4.52 -8.49 24.61
CA ALA A 28 4.42 -7.71 23.40
C ALA A 28 2.94 -7.71 23.03
N ARG A 29 2.22 -6.67 23.45
CA ARG A 29 0.91 -6.37 22.89
C ARG A 29 1.19 -6.02 21.45
N ALA A 30 1.06 -7.00 20.56
CA ALA A 30 0.70 -6.74 19.19
C ALA A 30 -0.56 -5.88 19.27
N GLN A 31 -0.40 -4.57 19.10
CA GLN A 31 -1.52 -3.71 18.76
C GLN A 31 -1.95 -4.22 17.40
N THR A 32 -2.94 -5.11 17.40
CA THR A 32 -3.71 -5.38 16.21
C THR A 32 -4.24 -4.03 15.79
N ALA A 33 -3.65 -3.45 14.74
CA ALA A 33 -4.23 -2.29 14.09
C ALA A 33 -5.69 -2.66 13.86
N LYS A 34 -6.63 -1.91 14.46
CA LYS A 34 -8.03 -2.01 14.06
C LYS A 34 -8.02 -1.86 12.55
N GLY A 35 -8.30 -2.94 11.83
CA GLY A 35 -8.15 -2.98 10.38
C GLY A 35 -8.88 -1.79 9.78
N ALA A 36 -8.17 -1.03 8.94
CA ALA A 36 -8.75 0.08 8.22
C ALA A 36 -10.01 -0.44 7.51
N LYS A 37 -11.11 0.32 7.59
CA LYS A 37 -12.37 -0.04 6.94
C LYS A 37 -12.43 0.62 5.58
N ALA A 38 -12.90 -0.11 4.58
CA ALA A 38 -13.26 0.50 3.31
C ALA A 38 -14.44 1.46 3.52
N ASP A 39 -14.34 2.69 3.01
CA ASP A 39 -15.41 3.67 3.06
C ASP A 39 -16.24 3.60 1.76
N PRO A 40 -17.53 3.23 1.84
CA PRO A 40 -18.40 3.22 0.67
C PRO A 40 -18.54 4.58 -0.03
N ALA A 41 -18.30 5.70 0.68
CA ALA A 41 -18.39 7.04 0.11
C ALA A 41 -17.31 7.32 -0.96
N TRP A 42 -16.28 6.47 -1.06
CA TRP A 42 -15.31 6.54 -2.16
C TRP A 42 -15.87 6.10 -3.49
N LEU A 43 -17.02 5.42 -3.52
CA LEU A 43 -17.58 4.85 -4.72
C LEU A 43 -18.86 5.60 -5.13
N ARG A 44 -18.91 6.06 -6.38
CA ARG A 44 -20.14 6.53 -7.02
C ARG A 44 -20.39 5.70 -8.28
N THR A 45 -21.64 5.33 -8.48
CA THR A 45 -22.03 4.40 -9.55
C THR A 45 -23.17 5.01 -10.35
N ASP A 46 -22.99 5.08 -11.67
CA ASP A 46 -24.06 5.31 -12.62
C ASP A 46 -24.24 4.06 -13.48
N ALA A 47 -25.29 3.29 -13.18
CA ALA A 47 -25.60 2.06 -13.89
C ALA A 47 -26.13 2.30 -15.31
N ALA A 48 -26.74 3.46 -15.58
CA ALA A 48 -27.30 3.77 -16.90
C ALA A 48 -26.18 4.02 -17.92
N SER A 49 -25.15 4.78 -17.52
CA SER A 49 -23.96 5.02 -18.35
C SER A 49 -22.87 3.96 -18.17
N LYS A 50 -23.06 2.96 -17.30
CA LYS A 50 -22.05 1.95 -16.93
C LYS A 50 -20.73 2.61 -16.49
N THR A 51 -20.84 3.62 -15.64
CA THR A 51 -19.69 4.37 -15.11
C THR A 51 -19.56 4.15 -13.62
N VAL A 52 -18.33 3.91 -13.17
CA VAL A 52 -17.94 3.94 -11.77
C VAL A 52 -16.88 5.01 -11.56
N GLU A 53 -17.13 5.87 -10.59
CA GLU A 53 -16.17 6.85 -10.10
C GLU A 53 -15.64 6.39 -8.76
N PHE A 54 -14.32 6.47 -8.59
CA PHE A 54 -13.63 6.07 -7.38
C PHE A 54 -12.73 7.19 -6.88
N LYS A 55 -13.01 7.68 -5.65
CA LYS A 55 -12.13 8.63 -4.97
C LYS A 55 -10.84 7.90 -4.56
N LEU A 56 -9.72 8.30 -5.14
CA LEU A 56 -8.41 7.69 -4.91
C LEU A 56 -7.46 8.71 -4.28
N VAL A 57 -7.09 8.50 -3.03
CA VAL A 57 -6.26 9.42 -2.26
C VAL A 57 -4.94 8.76 -1.91
N ALA A 58 -3.83 9.26 -2.42
CA ALA A 58 -2.51 8.87 -1.91
C ALA A 58 -2.24 9.56 -0.56
N GLY A 59 -1.65 8.83 0.39
CA GLY A 59 -1.26 9.41 1.67
C GLY A 59 -2.42 9.84 2.56
N LEU A 60 -3.58 9.18 2.46
CA LEU A 60 -4.76 9.52 3.29
C LEU A 60 -4.48 9.34 4.79
N THR A 61 -3.54 8.46 5.13
CA THR A 61 -3.12 8.17 6.51
C THR A 61 -1.61 7.95 6.57
N GLU A 62 -1.06 7.85 7.78
CA GLU A 62 0.35 7.49 8.02
C GLU A 62 0.68 6.00 7.73
N ALA A 63 -0.31 5.17 7.37
CA ALA A 63 -0.08 3.76 7.06
C ALA A 63 0.96 3.59 5.94
N ASN A 64 1.83 2.60 6.08
CA ASN A 64 2.95 2.36 5.17
C ASN A 64 3.89 3.59 5.00
N GLY A 65 4.00 4.44 6.04
CA GLY A 65 4.82 5.66 5.98
C GLY A 65 4.30 6.68 4.96
N GLY A 66 2.98 6.77 4.77
CA GLY A 66 2.34 7.63 3.78
C GLY A 66 2.12 6.97 2.41
N MET A 67 2.85 5.88 2.11
CA MET A 67 2.77 5.17 0.83
C MET A 67 1.55 4.24 0.72
N ASN A 68 0.35 4.81 0.72
CA ASN A 68 -0.92 4.09 0.63
C ASN A 68 -1.89 4.77 -0.34
N PHE A 69 -2.85 4.00 -0.85
CA PHE A 69 -4.06 4.53 -1.45
C PHE A 69 -5.24 4.32 -0.50
N ASN A 70 -5.89 5.41 -0.11
CA ASN A 70 -7.04 5.46 0.79
C ASN A 70 -6.75 4.80 2.17
N GLY A 71 -5.50 4.83 2.63
CA GLY A 71 -5.05 4.17 3.87
C GLY A 71 -4.60 2.72 3.70
N PHE A 72 -4.66 2.16 2.48
CA PHE A 72 -4.32 0.77 2.20
C PHE A 72 -3.08 0.64 1.30
N GLY A 73 -2.30 -0.40 1.55
CA GLY A 73 -1.19 -0.84 0.70
C GLY A 73 -1.21 -2.36 0.54
N ARG A 74 -0.27 -2.89 -0.22
CA ARG A 74 -0.07 -4.34 -0.43
C ARG A 74 -1.35 -5.10 -0.81
N GLY A 75 -2.26 -4.45 -1.52
CA GLY A 75 -3.52 -5.06 -1.94
C GLY A 75 -4.60 -5.16 -0.86
N GLY A 76 -4.45 -4.47 0.27
CA GLY A 76 -5.42 -4.50 1.37
C GLY A 76 -6.81 -3.91 1.04
N LEU A 77 -6.95 -3.24 -0.11
CA LEU A 77 -8.23 -2.75 -0.66
C LEU A 77 -8.47 -3.35 -2.04
N VAL A 78 -9.72 -3.70 -2.32
CA VAL A 78 -10.17 -4.25 -3.60
C VAL A 78 -11.30 -3.41 -4.15
N LEU A 79 -11.09 -2.83 -5.33
CA LEU A 79 -12.14 -2.26 -6.16
C LEU A 79 -12.60 -3.33 -7.17
N THR A 80 -13.84 -3.78 -7.08
CA THR A 80 -14.44 -4.69 -8.05
C THR A 80 -15.30 -3.89 -9.01
N VAL A 81 -15.12 -4.08 -10.32
CA VAL A 81 -15.90 -3.42 -11.37
C VAL A 81 -16.40 -4.45 -12.38
N PRO A 82 -17.61 -4.32 -12.94
CA PRO A 82 -18.03 -5.18 -14.04
C PRO A 82 -17.16 -4.93 -15.28
N ARG A 83 -16.97 -5.95 -16.12
CA ARG A 83 -16.28 -5.80 -17.40
C ARG A 83 -17.03 -4.83 -18.32
N GLY A 84 -16.28 -4.03 -19.06
CA GLY A 84 -16.79 -3.09 -20.07
C GLY A 84 -17.38 -1.82 -19.48
N TRP A 85 -17.25 -1.59 -18.17
CA TRP A 85 -17.63 -0.33 -17.55
C TRP A 85 -16.54 0.71 -17.73
N THR A 86 -16.94 1.98 -17.73
CA THR A 86 -15.98 3.07 -17.60
C THR A 86 -15.61 3.25 -16.14
N VAL A 87 -14.31 3.26 -15.85
CA VAL A 87 -13.75 3.54 -14.53
C VAL A 87 -13.13 4.94 -14.57
N VAL A 88 -13.49 5.77 -13.59
CA VAL A 88 -12.86 7.07 -13.35
C VAL A 88 -12.23 7.06 -11.98
N LEU A 89 -10.91 7.16 -11.90
CA LEU A 89 -10.18 7.31 -10.65
C LEU A 89 -9.94 8.81 -10.43
N HIS A 90 -10.58 9.38 -9.42
CA HIS A 90 -10.35 10.75 -8.99
C HIS A 90 -9.15 10.79 -8.06
N PHE A 91 -7.96 10.91 -8.66
CA PHE A 91 -6.72 10.85 -7.91
C PHE A 91 -6.33 12.19 -7.30
N LYS A 92 -5.98 12.15 -6.00
CA LYS A 92 -5.42 13.27 -5.24
C LYS A 92 -4.26 12.76 -4.40
N ASN A 93 -3.15 13.48 -4.40
CA ASN A 93 -2.08 13.26 -3.43
C ASN A 93 -2.30 14.12 -2.18
N GLU A 94 -2.44 13.50 -1.01
CA GLU A 94 -2.49 14.14 0.31
C GLU A 94 -1.24 13.85 1.15
N ASP A 95 -0.28 13.05 0.65
CA ASP A 95 1.02 12.87 1.31
C ASP A 95 1.80 14.20 1.29
N PRO A 96 2.24 14.73 2.46
CA PRO A 96 2.95 16.00 2.52
C PRO A 96 4.42 15.91 2.08
N ASN A 97 4.98 14.70 2.00
CA ASN A 97 6.41 14.45 1.84
C ASN A 97 6.76 13.81 0.49
N LEU A 98 5.89 12.94 -0.03
CA LEU A 98 6.19 12.11 -1.19
C LEU A 98 5.30 12.44 -2.40
N PRO A 99 5.86 12.48 -3.62
CA PRO A 99 5.06 12.54 -4.83
C PRO A 99 4.47 11.16 -5.14
N HIS A 100 3.24 11.13 -5.66
CA HIS A 100 2.56 9.88 -6.02
C HIS A 100 1.91 9.96 -7.40
N SER A 101 1.85 8.82 -8.07
CA SER A 101 1.22 8.67 -9.39
C SER A 101 0.27 7.47 -9.37
N VAL A 102 -0.52 7.30 -10.43
CA VAL A 102 -1.39 6.13 -10.59
C VAL A 102 -1.19 5.54 -11.97
N GLU A 103 -0.99 4.23 -11.98
CA GLU A 103 -0.99 3.37 -13.16
C GLU A 103 -1.83 2.13 -12.85
N VAL A 104 -2.71 1.72 -13.76
CA VAL A 104 -3.39 0.42 -13.66
C VAL A 104 -2.59 -0.61 -14.44
N ILE A 105 -2.12 -1.65 -13.77
CA ILE A 105 -1.21 -2.65 -14.34
C ILE A 105 -1.80 -4.07 -14.21
N PRO A 106 -1.37 -5.04 -15.03
CA PRO A 106 -1.64 -6.45 -14.77
C PRO A 106 -1.17 -6.87 -13.37
N ASP A 107 -1.83 -7.85 -12.76
CA ASP A 107 -1.32 -8.45 -11.52
C ASP A 107 0.11 -8.97 -11.72
N ALA A 108 1.00 -8.69 -10.76
CA ALA A 108 2.44 -8.87 -10.94
C ALA A 108 3.13 -9.42 -9.68
N ALA A 109 4.07 -10.35 -9.89
CA ALA A 109 5.00 -10.86 -8.90
C ALA A 109 6.32 -11.26 -9.59
N PRO A 110 7.48 -10.66 -9.25
CA PRO A 110 7.66 -9.59 -8.27
C PRO A 110 6.99 -8.28 -8.68
N MET A 111 6.78 -7.39 -7.71
CA MET A 111 6.21 -6.07 -7.96
C MET A 111 7.18 -5.20 -8.78
N PRO A 112 6.71 -4.46 -9.80
CA PRO A 112 7.55 -3.54 -10.55
C PRO A 112 8.14 -2.43 -9.66
N VAL A 113 9.34 -1.97 -10.03
CA VAL A 113 10.04 -0.87 -9.32
C VAL A 113 9.80 0.50 -9.94
N GLY A 114 8.97 0.59 -10.98
CA GLY A 114 8.65 1.81 -11.73
C GLY A 114 7.53 1.55 -12.72
N PRO A 115 7.31 2.47 -13.68
CA PRO A 115 6.24 2.36 -14.67
C PRO A 115 6.40 1.13 -15.57
N VAL A 116 5.26 0.59 -16.02
CA VAL A 116 5.22 -0.53 -16.98
C VAL A 116 4.26 -0.20 -18.13
N THR A 117 3.80 -1.22 -18.86
CA THR A 117 2.70 -1.04 -19.82
C THR A 117 1.38 -1.09 -19.06
N PRO A 118 0.52 -0.05 -19.16
CA PRO A 118 -0.79 -0.04 -18.52
C PRO A 118 -1.68 -1.19 -19.02
N ALA A 119 -2.49 -1.74 -18.14
CA ALA A 119 -3.41 -2.83 -18.46
C ALA A 119 -4.55 -2.42 -19.40
N PHE A 120 -4.88 -1.13 -19.42
CA PHE A 120 -5.91 -0.53 -20.26
C PHE A 120 -5.41 0.80 -20.83
N GLU A 121 -5.89 1.16 -22.02
CA GLU A 121 -5.62 2.47 -22.61
C GLU A 121 -6.09 3.59 -21.65
N HIS A 122 -5.27 4.63 -21.55
CA HIS A 122 -5.53 5.81 -20.71
C HIS A 122 -5.61 5.54 -19.19
N ALA A 123 -5.24 4.35 -18.72
CA ALA A 123 -5.29 4.00 -17.30
C ALA A 123 -4.07 4.49 -16.50
N THR A 124 -3.63 5.73 -16.75
CA THR A 124 -2.50 6.36 -16.06
C THR A 124 -2.72 7.85 -15.81
N THR A 125 -2.00 8.41 -14.84
CA THR A 125 -1.93 9.87 -14.63
C THR A 125 -0.87 10.57 -15.50
N GLY A 126 -0.18 9.85 -16.40
CA GLY A 126 0.88 10.37 -17.28
C GLY A 126 2.22 10.70 -16.60
N ARG A 127 2.22 11.47 -15.50
CA ARG A 127 3.42 11.82 -14.70
C ARG A 127 3.86 10.65 -13.79
N LEU A 128 4.13 9.49 -14.39
CA LEU A 128 4.29 8.24 -13.64
C LEU A 128 5.53 8.25 -12.76
N ASP A 129 6.68 8.64 -13.30
CA ASP A 129 7.94 8.71 -12.53
C ASP A 129 7.99 9.91 -11.59
N GLN A 130 7.49 11.08 -12.04
CA GLN A 130 7.59 12.33 -11.27
C GLN A 130 6.54 12.43 -10.18
N GLY A 131 5.38 11.79 -10.36
CA GLY A 131 4.23 11.91 -9.48
C GLY A 131 3.64 13.32 -9.39
N PHE A 132 2.60 13.43 -8.59
CA PHE A 132 1.94 14.68 -8.20
C PHE A 132 2.37 15.02 -6.78
N SER A 133 2.71 16.28 -6.52
CA SER A 133 3.05 16.75 -5.17
C SER A 133 1.81 16.86 -4.28
N ALA A 134 2.03 17.12 -2.98
CA ALA A 134 0.96 17.34 -2.01
C ALA A 134 -0.10 18.32 -2.53
N GLY A 135 -1.37 17.96 -2.40
CA GLY A 135 -2.48 18.77 -2.87
C GLY A 135 -2.68 18.77 -4.39
N GLN A 136 -1.91 18.03 -5.17
CA GLN A 136 -2.08 17.90 -6.62
C GLN A 136 -2.71 16.56 -6.99
N GLY A 137 -3.21 16.44 -8.21
CA GLY A 137 -3.84 15.22 -8.69
C GLY A 137 -4.36 15.37 -10.11
N GLY A 138 -5.11 14.37 -10.57
CA GLY A 138 -5.71 14.33 -11.89
C GLY A 138 -6.57 13.09 -12.05
N ASP A 139 -7.53 13.13 -12.97
CA ASP A 139 -8.42 11.99 -13.18
C ASP A 139 -7.80 10.98 -14.14
N VAL A 140 -8.00 9.69 -13.85
CA VAL A 140 -7.68 8.57 -14.75
C VAL A 140 -8.99 7.97 -15.24
N ARG A 141 -9.22 7.97 -16.56
CA ARG A 141 -10.45 7.44 -17.16
C ARG A 141 -10.12 6.36 -18.18
N PHE A 142 -10.65 5.16 -17.98
CA PHE A 142 -10.44 4.02 -18.88
C PHE A 142 -11.65 3.09 -18.91
N VAL A 143 -11.70 2.21 -19.92
CA VAL A 143 -12.71 1.15 -20.02
C VAL A 143 -12.12 -0.17 -19.52
N SER A 144 -12.81 -0.83 -18.60
CA SER A 144 -12.43 -2.14 -18.04
C SER A 144 -12.73 -3.30 -19.00
N GLY A 145 -12.19 -3.24 -20.23
CA GLY A 145 -12.59 -4.12 -21.34
C GLY A 145 -12.23 -5.60 -21.20
N LYS A 146 -11.34 -5.95 -20.27
CA LYS A 146 -10.80 -7.29 -20.04
C LYS A 146 -11.01 -7.68 -18.58
N ALA A 147 -11.67 -8.81 -18.34
CA ALA A 147 -11.81 -9.37 -17.00
C ALA A 147 -10.50 -9.94 -16.47
N GLY A 148 -10.34 -9.93 -15.15
CA GLY A 148 -9.17 -10.46 -14.47
C GLY A 148 -8.71 -9.61 -13.27
N PRO A 149 -7.65 -10.05 -12.60
CA PRO A 149 -6.98 -9.29 -11.55
C PRO A 149 -6.02 -8.26 -12.15
N PHE A 150 -6.04 -7.06 -11.59
CA PHE A 150 -5.20 -5.93 -11.91
C PHE A 150 -4.82 -5.21 -10.61
N LEU A 151 -3.87 -4.29 -10.70
CA LEU A 151 -3.45 -3.45 -9.60
C LEU A 151 -3.65 -1.98 -9.96
N ILE A 152 -4.09 -1.19 -8.99
CA ILE A 152 -3.94 0.28 -9.01
C ILE A 152 -2.65 0.56 -8.25
N PHE A 153 -1.64 1.04 -8.96
CA PHE A 153 -0.23 0.99 -8.58
C PHE A 153 0.39 2.39 -8.62
N CYS A 154 1.22 2.73 -7.63
CA CYS A 154 2.04 3.93 -7.68
C CYS A 154 3.33 3.65 -8.45
N ALA A 155 3.47 4.29 -9.61
CA ALA A 155 4.59 4.07 -10.54
C ALA A 155 5.83 4.91 -10.24
N VAL A 156 5.76 5.83 -9.27
CA VAL A 156 6.94 6.55 -8.78
C VAL A 156 8.01 5.51 -8.35
N PRO A 157 9.27 5.65 -8.78
CA PRO A 157 10.28 4.61 -8.58
C PRO A 157 10.37 4.11 -7.13
N GLY A 158 10.28 2.79 -6.97
CA GLY A 158 10.34 2.09 -5.68
C GLY A 158 9.05 2.07 -4.86
N HIS A 159 8.06 2.95 -5.11
CA HIS A 159 6.86 3.06 -4.27
C HIS A 159 5.99 1.81 -4.35
N GLY A 160 5.77 1.30 -5.57
CA GLY A 160 5.08 0.03 -5.79
C GLY A 160 5.74 -1.14 -5.07
N ALA A 161 7.06 -1.29 -5.21
CA ALA A 161 7.84 -2.31 -4.50
C ALA A 161 7.80 -2.16 -2.96
N ALA A 162 7.64 -0.92 -2.46
CA ALA A 162 7.40 -0.63 -1.04
C ALA A 162 5.95 -0.89 -0.58
N GLY A 163 5.09 -1.42 -1.46
CA GLY A 163 3.72 -1.81 -1.13
C GLY A 163 2.65 -0.79 -1.48
N MET A 164 2.94 0.24 -2.28
CA MET A 164 1.95 1.26 -2.64
C MET A 164 1.08 0.84 -3.82
N TRP A 165 0.15 -0.07 -3.54
CA TRP A 165 -0.82 -0.55 -4.52
C TRP A 165 -2.05 -1.17 -3.83
N ILE A 166 -3.18 -1.11 -4.53
CA ILE A 166 -4.45 -1.76 -4.18
C ILE A 166 -4.94 -2.60 -5.36
N GLN A 167 -5.92 -3.47 -5.13
CA GLN A 167 -6.40 -4.39 -6.16
C GLN A 167 -7.54 -3.78 -6.98
N LEU A 168 -7.54 -4.05 -8.28
CA LEU A 168 -8.67 -3.88 -9.17
C LEU A 168 -9.08 -5.25 -9.70
N VAL A 169 -10.33 -5.65 -9.47
CA VAL A 169 -10.90 -6.87 -10.04
C VAL A 169 -11.92 -6.46 -11.09
N VAL A 170 -11.64 -6.78 -12.35
CA VAL A 170 -12.63 -6.66 -13.42
C VAL A 170 -13.36 -7.98 -13.53
N SER A 171 -14.64 -8.00 -13.16
CA SER A 171 -15.46 -9.20 -13.04
C SER A 171 -16.38 -9.40 -14.24
N GLU A 172 -16.45 -10.63 -14.76
CA GLU A 172 -17.49 -11.04 -15.72
C GLU A 172 -18.86 -11.22 -15.06
N ALA A 173 -18.90 -11.49 -13.74
CA ALA A 173 -20.10 -11.92 -13.03
C ALA A 173 -20.72 -10.83 -12.12
N ALA A 174 -20.00 -9.74 -11.86
CA ALA A 174 -20.52 -8.66 -11.02
C ALA A 174 -21.47 -7.78 -11.83
N ASP A 175 -22.67 -7.52 -11.30
CA ASP A 175 -23.63 -6.61 -11.94
C ASP A 175 -23.46 -5.15 -11.49
N LYS A 176 -22.71 -4.93 -10.41
CA LYS A 176 -22.44 -3.59 -9.85
C LYS A 176 -21.01 -3.48 -9.29
N PRO A 177 -20.42 -2.27 -9.30
CA PRO A 177 -19.16 -2.02 -8.63
C PRO A 177 -19.24 -2.17 -7.11
N ALA A 178 -18.13 -2.51 -6.48
CA ALA A 178 -18.02 -2.64 -5.02
C ALA A 178 -16.59 -2.35 -4.54
N VAL A 179 -16.47 -1.93 -3.28
CA VAL A 179 -15.17 -1.80 -2.59
C VAL A 179 -15.18 -2.65 -1.32
N ALA A 180 -14.10 -3.39 -1.08
CA ALA A 180 -13.95 -4.24 0.09
C ALA A 180 -12.48 -4.32 0.53
N THR A 181 -12.26 -4.66 1.81
CA THR A 181 -10.92 -4.93 2.34
C THR A 181 -10.50 -6.36 2.04
N ALA A 182 -9.20 -6.60 1.87
CA ALA A 182 -8.60 -7.92 1.75
C ALA A 182 -7.38 -8.04 2.68
N ALA A 183 -6.86 -9.27 2.83
CA ALA A 183 -5.54 -9.46 3.42
C ALA A 183 -4.47 -8.84 2.50
N GLU A 184 -3.47 -8.21 3.11
CA GLU A 184 -2.28 -7.75 2.39
C GLU A 184 -1.50 -8.95 1.83
N ARG A 185 -0.87 -8.77 0.66
CA ARG A 185 -0.02 -9.78 0.01
C ARG A 185 1.47 -9.53 0.24
#